data_AF-A0A496UV31-F1
#
_entry.id   AF-A0A496UV31-F1
#
_cell.length_a   1.000
_cell.length_b   1.000
_cell.length_c   1.000
_cell.angle_alpha   90.00
_cell.angle_beta   90.00
_cell.angle_gamma   90.00
#
_symmetry.space_group_name_H-M   'P 1'
#
loop_
_entity.id
_entity.type
_entity.pdbx_description
1 polymer ?
#
loop_
_entity_poly.entity_id
_entity_poly.type
_entity_poly.pdbx_seq_one_letter_code
_entity_poly.pdbx_strand_id
1 'polypeptide(L)'
;MRFSHYQIPYETALGMSFNHEAGKNAHAPGFYLHLEPGGCFGGVGIWRPDGPTLKKIRDRVAGDPGAWQQAVEGRGFREHFALHGEALKRVPRGYDPEHPLVEVLKLKDLLGLVKFTQKEVTVPGFVDVFAQRCTEGAPLVKFVCEAIGEPF
;
A
#
# COMPACT_ATOMS: atom_id res chain seq x y z
N MET A 1 11.32 10.28 -32.08
CA MET A 1 10.29 9.37 -32.63
C MET A 1 9.18 9.27 -31.59
N ARG A 2 7.95 9.70 -31.92
CA ARG A 2 6.95 10.16 -30.93
C ARG A 2 5.63 9.37 -30.88
N PHE A 3 5.57 8.16 -31.44
CA PHE A 3 4.41 7.27 -31.32
C PHE A 3 4.88 5.82 -31.33
N SER A 4 4.53 5.03 -30.31
CA SER A 4 4.80 3.58 -30.28
C SER A 4 3.76 2.86 -31.14
N HIS A 5 4.22 1.85 -31.89
CA HIS A 5 3.45 1.15 -32.94
C HIS A 5 2.36 0.20 -32.39
N TYR A 6 2.23 0.09 -31.07
CA TYR A 6 1.20 -0.75 -30.43
C TYR A 6 0.62 0.02 -29.25
N GLN A 7 -0.39 0.83 -29.54
CA GLN A 7 -1.29 1.36 -28.51
C GLN A 7 -2.59 0.57 -28.66
N ILE A 8 -2.90 -0.26 -27.67
CA ILE A 8 -4.24 -0.88 -27.57
C ILE A 8 -5.21 0.29 -27.41
N PRO A 9 -6.27 0.40 -28.23
CA PRO A 9 -7.12 1.60 -28.27
C PRO A 9 -7.94 1.83 -26.99
N TYR A 10 -7.92 0.88 -26.06
CA TYR A 10 -8.70 0.90 -24.82
C TYR A 10 -7.81 0.61 -23.61
N GLU A 11 -8.13 1.26 -22.49
CA GLU A 11 -7.59 0.91 -21.19
C GLU A 11 -8.15 -0.45 -20.77
N THR A 12 -7.25 -1.43 -20.61
CA THR A 12 -7.59 -2.81 -20.22
C THR A 12 -7.60 -3.02 -18.71
N ALA A 13 -7.12 -2.01 -17.97
CA ALA A 13 -7.05 -2.01 -16.53
C ALA A 13 -8.32 -1.42 -15.92
N LEU A 14 -8.88 -2.13 -14.94
CA LEU A 14 -9.88 -1.62 -14.03
C LEU A 14 -9.23 -1.39 -12.66
N GLY A 15 -9.23 -0.14 -12.21
CA GLY A 15 -8.77 0.26 -10.88
C GLY A 15 -9.95 0.67 -9.99
N MET A 16 -10.01 0.13 -8.79
CA MET A 16 -10.99 0.50 -7.77
C MET A 16 -10.29 0.89 -6.48
N SER A 17 -10.55 2.11 -6.01
CA SER A 17 -10.00 2.63 -4.75
C SER A 17 -11.09 2.71 -3.69
N PHE A 18 -10.82 2.10 -2.54
CA PHE A 18 -11.64 2.17 -1.33
C PHE A 18 -10.87 3.04 -0.32
N ASN A 19 -11.01 4.35 -0.49
CA ASN A 19 -10.27 5.34 0.28
C ASN A 19 -10.95 5.62 1.62
N HIS A 20 -10.15 5.96 2.62
CA HIS A 20 -10.65 6.50 3.87
C HIS A 20 -11.45 7.79 3.65
N GLU A 21 -12.56 7.98 4.38
CA GLU A 21 -13.51 9.10 4.19
C GLU A 21 -12.85 10.47 4.36
N ALA A 22 -11.85 10.57 5.25
CA ALA A 22 -11.12 11.82 5.47
C ALA A 22 -10.25 12.24 4.26
N GLY A 23 -9.96 11.33 3.33
CA GLY A 23 -9.16 11.61 2.15
C GLY A 23 -10.02 11.93 0.92
N LYS A 24 -10.15 13.22 0.58
CA LYS A 24 -10.81 13.66 -0.67
C LYS A 24 -10.03 13.34 -1.96
N ASN A 25 -8.83 12.74 -1.86
CA ASN A 25 -7.87 12.56 -2.95
C ASN A 25 -7.34 11.12 -3.01
N ALA A 26 -6.78 10.72 -4.15
CA ALA A 26 -6.20 9.40 -4.42
C ALA A 26 -4.99 9.00 -3.55
N HIS A 27 -4.57 9.85 -2.62
CA HIS A 27 -3.45 9.63 -1.70
C HIS A 27 -3.91 9.36 -0.27
N ALA A 28 -5.19 9.05 -0.08
CA ALA A 28 -5.72 8.60 1.20
C ALA A 28 -5.21 7.20 1.53
N PRO A 29 -5.07 6.85 2.82
CA PRO A 29 -4.95 5.45 3.22
C PRO A 29 -6.20 4.69 2.74
N GLY A 30 -6.00 3.47 2.26
CA GLY A 30 -7.13 2.67 1.80
C GLY A 30 -6.75 1.33 1.21
N PHE A 31 -7.75 0.75 0.55
CA PHE A 31 -7.63 -0.50 -0.19
C PHE A 31 -7.74 -0.19 -1.68
N TYR A 32 -7.01 -0.95 -2.49
CA TYR A 32 -7.01 -0.81 -3.93
C TYR A 32 -7.15 -2.17 -4.58
N LEU A 33 -7.94 -2.26 -5.64
CA LEU A 33 -8.04 -3.44 -6.49
C LEU A 33 -7.70 -3.04 -7.92
N HIS A 34 -6.78 -3.78 -8.52
CA HIS A 34 -6.39 -3.66 -9.90
C HIS A 34 -6.69 -4.96 -10.64
N LEU A 35 -7.47 -4.87 -11.70
CA LEU A 35 -7.82 -5.98 -12.57
C LEU A 35 -7.41 -5.65 -14.00
N GLU A 36 -6.37 -6.32 -14.48
CA GLU A 36 -5.92 -6.24 -15.87
C GLU A 36 -5.58 -7.66 -16.37
N PRO A 37 -5.90 -8.01 -17.62
CA PRO A 37 -5.39 -9.22 -18.24
C PRO A 37 -3.86 -9.31 -18.12
N GLY A 38 -3.36 -10.35 -17.46
CA GLY A 38 -1.93 -10.54 -17.22
C GLY A 38 -1.38 -9.90 -15.94
N GLY A 39 -2.18 -9.09 -15.23
CA GLY A 39 -1.77 -8.45 -13.97
C GLY A 39 -2.96 -8.08 -13.10
N CYS A 40 -3.24 -8.89 -12.07
CA CYS A 40 -4.26 -8.57 -11.07
C CYS A 40 -3.61 -8.48 -9.69
N PHE A 41 -3.94 -7.45 -8.92
CA PHE A 41 -3.40 -7.26 -7.58
C PHE A 41 -4.31 -6.42 -6.69
N GLY A 42 -4.16 -6.62 -5.38
CA GLY A 42 -4.71 -5.76 -4.35
C GLY A 42 -3.61 -4.93 -3.69
N GLY A 43 -3.93 -3.69 -3.31
CA GLY A 43 -3.05 -2.82 -2.54
C GLY A 43 -3.69 -2.39 -1.23
N VAL A 44 -2.89 -2.27 -0.17
CA VAL A 44 -3.34 -1.77 1.14
C VAL A 44 -2.31 -0.80 1.71
N GLY A 45 -2.75 0.28 2.34
CA GLY A 45 -1.87 1.30 2.93
C GLY A 45 -2.01 2.63 2.22
N ILE A 46 -0.90 3.32 1.95
CA ILE A 46 -0.89 4.63 1.31
C ILE A 46 0.11 4.73 0.17
N TRP A 47 -0.37 5.18 -0.98
CA TRP A 47 0.42 5.33 -2.19
C TRP A 47 0.74 6.79 -2.47
N ARG A 48 2.03 7.09 -2.64
CA ARG A 48 2.57 8.43 -2.90
C ARG A 48 1.97 9.54 -2.01
N PRO A 49 2.04 9.42 -0.68
CA PRO A 49 1.67 10.52 0.21
C PRO A 49 2.51 11.77 -0.08
N ASP A 50 1.96 12.95 0.21
CA ASP A 50 2.72 14.19 0.15
C ASP A 50 3.82 14.23 1.24
N GLY A 51 4.76 15.16 1.10
CA GLY A 51 5.92 15.26 2.00
C GLY A 51 5.54 15.34 3.50
N PRO A 52 4.59 16.21 3.90
CA PRO A 52 4.11 16.29 5.28
C PRO A 52 3.49 14.99 5.80
N THR A 53 2.62 14.35 5.02
CA THR A 53 1.97 13.08 5.43
C THR A 53 3.00 11.97 5.56
N LEU A 54 3.90 11.85 4.59
CA LEU A 54 4.99 10.87 4.61
C LEU A 54 5.91 11.07 5.83
N LYS A 55 6.17 12.33 6.21
CA LYS A 55 6.95 12.64 7.42
C LYS A 55 6.24 12.14 8.68
N LYS A 56 4.93 12.41 8.84
CA LYS A 56 4.15 11.92 9.99
C LYS A 56 4.22 10.39 10.13
N ILE A 57 4.07 9.69 9.01
CA ILE A 57 4.15 8.22 8.99
C ILE A 57 5.55 7.73 9.39
N ARG A 58 6.61 8.33 8.85
CA ARG A 58 7.98 7.99 9.25
C ARG A 58 8.28 8.31 10.71
N ASP A 59 7.76 9.41 11.24
CA ASP A 59 7.89 9.77 12.66
C ASP A 59 7.22 8.72 13.54
N ARG A 60 6.05 8.19 13.14
CA ARG A 60 5.38 7.08 13.84
C ARG A 60 6.21 5.79 13.78
N VAL A 61 6.74 5.44 12.61
CA VAL A 61 7.60 4.25 12.43
C VAL A 61 8.87 4.34 13.29
N ALA A 62 9.49 5.52 13.36
CA ALA A 62 10.68 5.74 14.17
C ALA A 62 10.38 5.79 15.67
N GLY A 63 9.25 6.39 16.06
CA GLY A 63 8.85 6.52 17.46
C GLY A 63 8.32 5.22 18.07
N ASP A 64 7.82 4.29 17.26
CA ASP A 64 7.31 3.00 17.72
C ASP A 64 7.49 1.90 16.67
N PRO A 65 8.71 1.33 16.60
CA PRO A 65 9.01 0.21 15.71
C PRO A 65 8.10 -1.01 15.96
N GLY A 66 7.65 -1.21 17.20
CA GLY A 66 6.80 -2.34 17.59
C GLY A 66 5.41 -2.26 16.95
N ALA A 67 4.79 -1.08 16.95
CA ALA A 67 3.51 -0.88 16.27
C ALA A 67 3.62 -1.09 14.75
N TRP A 68 4.71 -0.61 14.13
CA TRP A 68 4.96 -0.89 12.70
C TRP A 68 5.08 -2.40 12.45
N GLN A 69 5.90 -3.10 13.23
CA GLN A 69 6.06 -4.54 13.11
C GLN A 69 4.73 -5.26 13.29
N GLN A 70 3.93 -4.93 14.29
CA GLN A 70 2.61 -5.53 14.47
C GLN A 70 1.69 -5.32 13.25
N ALA A 71 1.78 -4.16 12.60
CA ALA A 71 0.97 -3.83 11.42
C ALA A 71 1.34 -4.67 10.18
N VAL A 72 2.62 -5.05 10.02
CA VAL A 72 3.12 -5.75 8.80
C VAL A 72 3.60 -7.18 9.04
N GLU A 73 3.72 -7.62 10.29
CA GLU A 73 4.18 -8.96 10.66
C GLU A 73 3.04 -9.89 11.12
N GLY A 74 1.80 -9.40 11.12
CA GLY A 74 0.62 -10.24 11.32
C GLY A 74 0.59 -11.40 10.31
N ARG A 75 0.17 -12.59 10.76
CA ARG A 75 0.19 -13.82 9.94
C ARG A 75 -0.45 -13.63 8.57
N GLY A 76 -1.67 -13.05 8.52
CA GLY A 76 -2.37 -12.80 7.27
C GLY A 76 -1.63 -11.83 6.34
N PHE A 77 -1.01 -10.78 6.90
CA PHE A 77 -0.20 -9.86 6.12
C PHE A 77 1.02 -10.58 5.53
N ARG A 78 1.81 -11.30 6.34
CA ARG A 78 3.03 -11.98 5.86
C ARG A 78 2.76 -13.08 4.85
N GLU A 79 1.61 -13.74 4.94
CA GLU A 79 1.25 -14.85 4.04
C GLU A 79 0.88 -14.35 2.64
N HIS A 80 0.31 -13.15 2.53
CA HIS A 80 -0.31 -12.69 1.28
C HIS A 80 0.24 -11.38 0.73
N PHE A 81 0.82 -10.54 1.57
CA PHE A 81 1.29 -9.22 1.21
C PHE A 81 2.81 -9.12 1.23
N ALA A 82 3.34 -8.40 0.25
CA ALA A 82 4.70 -7.90 0.27
C ALA A 82 4.66 -6.37 0.35
N LEU A 83 5.48 -5.79 1.22
CA LEU A 83 5.70 -4.35 1.20
C LEU A 83 6.30 -3.95 -0.16
N HIS A 84 5.72 -2.90 -0.74
CA HIS A 84 6.13 -2.39 -2.04
C HIS A 84 6.21 -0.88 -1.99
N GLY A 85 7.13 -0.30 -2.76
CA GLY A 85 7.33 1.13 -2.79
C GLY A 85 8.72 1.51 -3.27
N GLU A 86 8.84 2.71 -3.80
CA GLU A 86 10.16 3.24 -4.15
C GLU A 86 10.91 3.61 -2.87
N ALA A 87 12.17 3.19 -2.74
CA ALA A 87 13.03 3.53 -1.60
C ALA A 87 14.04 4.62 -1.98
N LEU A 88 14.29 5.54 -1.04
CA LEU A 88 15.40 6.49 -1.12
C LEU A 88 16.74 5.76 -0.98
N LYS A 89 17.74 6.20 -1.75
CA LYS A 89 19.12 5.67 -1.65
C LYS A 89 19.78 5.99 -0.31
N ARG A 90 19.40 7.10 0.31
CA ARG A 90 19.96 7.59 1.58
C ARG A 90 18.84 7.71 2.60
N VAL A 91 19.20 7.55 3.87
CA VAL A 91 18.31 7.79 5.00
C VAL A 91 17.82 9.24 4.94
N PRO A 92 16.51 9.51 5.05
CA PRO A 92 16.01 10.87 5.06
C PRO A 92 16.60 11.66 6.24
N ARG A 93 16.81 12.97 6.05
CA ARG A 93 17.35 13.83 7.11
C ARG A 93 16.41 13.82 8.32
N GLY A 94 16.97 13.67 9.51
CA GLY A 94 16.23 13.66 10.78
C GLY A 94 15.94 12.27 11.34
N TYR A 95 16.34 11.20 10.64
CA TYR A 95 16.29 9.83 11.15
C TYR A 95 17.68 9.27 11.38
N ASP A 96 17.80 8.43 12.40
CA ASP A 96 19.04 7.74 12.75
C ASP A 96 19.41 6.71 11.65
N PRO A 97 20.62 6.78 11.06
CA PRO A 97 21.08 5.78 10.12
C PRO A 97 21.18 4.35 10.69
N GLU A 98 21.30 4.19 12.01
CA GLU A 98 21.35 2.89 12.70
C GLU A 98 19.98 2.42 13.20
N HIS A 99 18.90 3.12 12.85
CA HIS A 99 17.55 2.75 13.27
C HIS A 99 17.17 1.34 12.78
N PRO A 100 16.57 0.47 13.62
CA PRO A 100 16.25 -0.91 13.25
C PRO A 100 15.31 -1.03 12.03
N LEU A 101 14.49 0.00 11.78
CA LEU A 101 13.59 0.09 10.62
C LEU A 101 14.08 1.08 9.55
N VAL A 102 15.38 1.32 9.45
CA VAL A 102 15.95 2.31 8.51
C VAL A 102 15.53 2.07 7.05
N GLU A 103 15.37 0.82 6.62
CA GLU A 103 14.91 0.50 5.26
C GLU A 103 13.44 0.89 5.04
N VAL A 104 12.60 0.77 6.08
CA VAL A 104 11.22 1.26 6.05
C VAL A 104 11.20 2.79 5.99
N LEU A 105 12.05 3.46 6.77
CA LEU A 105 12.14 4.92 6.76
C LEU A 105 12.58 5.49 5.41
N LYS A 106 13.28 4.71 4.59
CA LYS A 106 13.64 5.09 3.21
C LYS A 106 12.47 4.97 2.22
N LEU A 107 11.43 4.20 2.53
CA LEU A 107 10.28 4.02 1.63
C LEU A 107 9.56 5.35 1.40
N LYS A 108 9.14 5.57 0.15
CA LYS A 108 8.30 6.69 -0.27
C LYS A 108 6.82 6.32 -0.28
N ASP A 109 6.53 5.02 -0.43
CA ASP A 109 5.20 4.44 -0.38
C ASP A 109 5.16 3.42 0.76
N LEU A 110 4.11 3.46 1.57
CA LEU A 110 3.90 2.50 2.65
C LEU A 110 2.66 1.70 2.33
N LEU A 111 2.83 0.77 1.38
CA LEU A 111 1.76 -0.10 0.92
C LEU A 111 2.20 -1.56 0.85
N GLY A 112 1.26 -2.45 1.12
CA GLY A 112 1.36 -3.88 0.85
C GLY A 112 0.67 -4.23 -0.45
N LEU A 113 1.27 -5.10 -1.27
CA LEU A 113 0.66 -5.66 -2.46
C LEU A 113 0.42 -7.16 -2.29
N VAL A 114 -0.78 -7.60 -2.68
CA VAL A 114 -1.14 -9.02 -2.85
C VAL A 114 -1.42 -9.27 -4.33
N LYS A 115 -0.90 -10.36 -4.88
CA LYS A 115 -1.13 -10.73 -6.30
C LYS A 115 -2.32 -11.67 -6.40
N PHE A 116 -3.07 -11.54 -7.49
CA PHE A 116 -4.11 -12.47 -7.89
C PHE A 116 -3.83 -12.97 -9.30
N THR A 117 -4.13 -14.24 -9.55
CA THR A 117 -4.16 -14.80 -10.89
C THR A 117 -5.46 -14.42 -11.59
N GLN A 118 -5.45 -14.39 -12.92
CA GLN A 118 -6.65 -14.10 -13.71
C GLN A 118 -7.78 -15.12 -13.46
N LYS A 119 -7.42 -16.36 -13.08
CA LYS A 119 -8.39 -17.38 -12.73
C LYS A 119 -9.08 -17.07 -11.40
N GLU A 120 -8.33 -16.60 -10.41
CA GLU A 120 -8.89 -16.24 -9.09
C GLU A 120 -9.87 -15.07 -9.18
N VAL A 121 -9.60 -14.08 -10.03
CA VAL A 121 -10.48 -12.90 -10.13
C VAL A 121 -11.75 -13.13 -10.94
N THR A 122 -11.88 -14.27 -11.63
CA THR A 122 -13.01 -14.60 -12.52
C THR A 122 -13.96 -15.65 -11.95
N VAL A 123 -13.65 -16.24 -10.80
CA VAL A 123 -14.52 -17.23 -10.15
C VAL A 123 -15.58 -16.56 -9.25
N PRO A 124 -16.75 -17.20 -9.08
CA PRO A 124 -17.70 -16.80 -8.04
C PRO A 124 -17.02 -16.81 -6.66
N GLY A 125 -17.26 -15.77 -5.85
CA GLY A 125 -16.67 -15.63 -4.51
C GLY A 125 -15.35 -14.86 -4.47
N PHE A 126 -14.83 -14.36 -5.61
CA PHE A 126 -13.63 -13.52 -5.60
C PHE A 126 -13.76 -12.28 -4.70
N VAL A 127 -14.95 -11.66 -4.66
CA VAL A 127 -15.20 -10.50 -3.81
C VAL A 127 -14.98 -10.83 -2.33
N ASP A 128 -15.40 -12.01 -1.88
CA ASP A 128 -15.19 -12.47 -0.49
C ASP A 128 -13.70 -12.71 -0.22
N VAL A 129 -12.98 -13.29 -1.19
CA VAL A 129 -11.52 -13.46 -1.11
C VAL A 129 -10.85 -12.09 -1.00
N PHE A 130 -11.23 -11.12 -1.82
CA PHE A 130 -10.67 -9.77 -1.75
C PHE A 130 -10.99 -9.08 -0.42
N ALA A 131 -12.23 -9.19 0.08
CA ALA A 131 -12.62 -8.66 1.38
C ALA A 131 -11.81 -9.29 2.54
N GLN A 132 -11.51 -10.58 2.45
CA GLN A 132 -10.62 -11.25 3.40
C GLN A 132 -9.20 -10.68 3.33
N ARG A 133 -8.66 -10.41 2.13
CA ARG A 133 -7.36 -9.73 1.97
C ARG A 133 -7.38 -8.32 2.54
N CYS A 134 -8.47 -7.57 2.37
CA CYS A 134 -8.63 -6.27 3.01
C CYS A 134 -8.58 -6.39 4.54
N THR A 135 -9.23 -7.39 5.12
CA THR A 135 -9.21 -7.63 6.58
C THR A 135 -7.80 -7.95 7.07
N GLU A 136 -7.04 -8.74 6.33
CA GLU A 136 -5.65 -9.09 6.67
C GLU A 136 -4.68 -7.91 6.49
N GLY A 137 -4.96 -7.01 5.54
CA GLY A 137 -4.21 -5.77 5.30
C GLY A 137 -4.63 -4.59 6.18
N ALA A 138 -5.78 -4.68 6.85
CA ALA A 138 -6.37 -3.62 7.68
C ALA A 138 -5.42 -3.08 8.76
N PRO A 139 -4.58 -3.88 9.46
CA PRO A 139 -3.63 -3.35 10.43
C PRO A 139 -2.66 -2.31 9.86
N LEU A 140 -2.19 -2.49 8.62
CA LEU A 140 -1.34 -1.50 7.95
C LEU A 140 -2.11 -0.21 7.65
N VAL A 141 -3.34 -0.32 7.12
CA VAL A 141 -4.18 0.85 6.85
C VAL A 141 -4.47 1.62 8.13
N LYS A 142 -4.83 0.91 9.21
CA LYS A 142 -5.05 1.48 10.54
C LYS A 142 -3.81 2.21 11.07
N PHE A 143 -2.64 1.58 10.99
CA PHE A 143 -1.38 2.20 11.41
C PHE A 143 -1.14 3.52 10.68
N VAL A 144 -1.38 3.55 9.37
CA VAL A 144 -1.22 4.77 8.57
C VAL A 144 -2.24 5.82 8.99
N CYS A 145 -3.53 5.48 9.12
CA CYS A 145 -4.58 6.41 9.60
C CYS A 145 -4.20 7.05 10.94
N GLU A 146 -3.82 6.24 11.93
CA GLU A 146 -3.38 6.71 13.24
C GLU A 146 -2.16 7.64 13.14
N ALA A 147 -1.20 7.31 12.28
CA ALA A 147 -0.01 8.14 12.10
C ALA A 147 -0.32 9.52 11.53
N ILE A 148 -1.35 9.63 10.68
CA ILE A 148 -1.71 10.89 10.05
C ILE A 148 -2.76 11.69 10.85
N GLY A 149 -3.35 11.06 11.86
CA GLY A 149 -4.35 11.64 12.78
C GLY A 149 -5.80 11.45 12.31
N GLU A 150 -6.04 10.46 11.45
CA GLU A 150 -7.36 10.15 10.90
C GLU A 150 -7.97 8.93 11.60
N PRO A 151 -9.31 8.83 11.68
CA PRO A 151 -9.97 7.62 12.17
C PRO A 151 -9.70 6.42 11.26
N PHE A 152 -10.05 5.22 11.74
CA PHE A 152 -10.00 3.97 10.97
C PHE A 152 -11.34 3.25 11.10
#